data_AF-A0A4Y2KPT4-F1
#
_entry.id   AF-A0A4Y2KPT4-F1
#
_cell.length_a   1.000
_cell.length_b   1.000
_cell.length_c   1.000
_cell.angle_alpha   90.00
_cell.angle_beta   90.00
_cell.angle_gamma   90.00
#
_symmetry.space_group_name_H-M   'P 1'
#
loop_
_entity.id
_entity.type
_entity.pdbx_description
1 polymer ?
#
loop_
_entity_poly.entity_id
_entity_poly.type
_entity_poly.pdbx_seq_one_letter_code
_entity_poly.pdbx_strand_id
1 'polypeptide(L)'
;MFMDRYTEDGNTVGELGETPPVPIRLKWDLHPECLDLVRSSTLIASDIIAEVDLQVLYHSDYGKNFIKQCKISPDAFVQMVLQLTYYRDAGCFTLTYEAAIMRLFREGRTGTVRPVTRESCDFVLSVDNPDIPAKEKLAFLQRSCRKHQESCINVMCGKGVDRHIFCLYVLSKHLDVKSPFLEEVLGEPWKLSTSQKKQKRGRQKQSDGKVTSLFVGTRLVISGF
;
A
#
# COMPACT_ATOMS: atom_id res chain seq x y z
N MET A 1 -33.75 8.32 7.88
CA MET A 1 -34.58 8.89 6.79
C MET A 1 -33.72 9.95 6.09
N PHE A 2 -32.98 9.57 5.03
CA PHE A 2 -32.05 10.47 4.30
C PHE A 2 -32.03 10.13 2.80
N MET A 3 -33.12 9.59 2.25
CA MET A 3 -33.11 9.08 0.86
C MET A 3 -33.41 10.14 -0.21
N ASP A 4 -33.80 11.36 0.14
CA ASP A 4 -34.34 12.32 -0.85
C ASP A 4 -33.44 13.55 -1.08
N ARG A 5 -32.11 13.38 -1.10
CA ARG A 5 -31.18 14.50 -1.37
C ARG A 5 -30.60 14.52 -2.77
N TYR A 6 -30.93 13.54 -3.62
CA TYR A 6 -30.45 13.49 -5.00
C TYR A 6 -31.58 13.06 -5.95
N THR A 7 -31.59 13.64 -7.14
CA THR A 7 -32.44 13.27 -8.29
C THR A 7 -31.99 11.93 -8.88
N GLU A 8 -32.80 11.32 -9.75
CA GLU A 8 -32.46 10.05 -10.42
C GLU A 8 -31.17 10.14 -11.26
N ASP A 9 -30.83 11.32 -11.76
CA ASP A 9 -29.59 11.62 -12.49
C ASP A 9 -28.37 11.86 -11.57
N GLY A 10 -28.56 11.79 -10.24
CA GLY A 10 -27.51 11.96 -9.25
C GLY A 10 -27.19 13.42 -8.87
N ASN A 11 -27.99 14.40 -9.32
CA ASN A 11 -27.84 15.80 -8.92
C ASN A 11 -28.47 16.05 -7.55
N THR A 12 -27.93 16.96 -6.75
CA THR A 12 -28.52 17.36 -5.46
C THR A 12 -29.91 17.96 -5.63
N VAL A 13 -30.86 17.59 -4.77
CA VAL A 13 -32.20 18.20 -4.73
C VAL A 13 -32.11 19.58 -4.07
N GLY A 14 -32.52 20.62 -4.79
CA GLY A 14 -32.55 22.01 -4.31
C GLY A 14 -32.60 22.99 -5.48
N GLU A 15 -33.03 24.22 -5.20
CA GLU A 15 -32.97 25.31 -6.18
C GLU A 15 -31.55 25.88 -6.24
N LEU A 16 -31.07 26.20 -7.44
CA LEU A 16 -29.79 26.86 -7.64
C LEU A 16 -29.88 28.30 -7.09
N GLY A 17 -29.42 28.50 -5.86
CA GLY A 17 -29.49 29.81 -5.19
C GLY A 17 -28.71 30.90 -5.92
N GLU A 18 -27.59 30.54 -6.56
CA GLU A 18 -26.78 31.44 -7.39
C GLU A 18 -26.15 30.66 -8.55
N THR A 19 -26.09 31.26 -9.73
CA THR A 19 -25.38 30.67 -10.88
C THR A 19 -23.88 30.85 -10.64
N PRO A 20 -23.05 29.79 -10.72
CA PRO A 20 -21.61 29.93 -10.55
C PRO A 20 -21.03 30.86 -11.63
N PRO A 21 -19.95 31.61 -11.33
CA PRO A 21 -19.32 32.48 -12.30
C PRO A 21 -18.81 31.67 -13.49
N VAL A 22 -18.78 32.31 -14.67
CA VAL A 22 -18.27 31.69 -15.88
C VAL A 22 -16.78 31.34 -15.69
N PRO A 23 -16.35 30.10 -15.95
CA PRO A 23 -14.94 29.72 -15.83
C PRO A 23 -14.04 30.59 -16.71
N ILE A 24 -12.94 31.10 -16.13
CA ILE A 24 -11.97 31.95 -16.83
C ILE A 24 -10.78 31.09 -17.29
N ARG A 25 -10.46 31.14 -18.58
CA ARG A 25 -9.28 30.46 -19.13
C ARG A 25 -8.00 31.19 -18.71
N LEU A 26 -7.14 30.48 -17.98
CA LEU A 26 -5.77 30.94 -17.71
C LEU A 26 -4.95 30.90 -19.02
N LYS A 27 -4.34 32.02 -19.38
CA LYS A 27 -3.49 32.17 -20.55
C LYS A 27 -2.04 32.30 -20.10
N TRP A 28 -1.12 31.72 -20.88
CA TRP A 28 0.31 31.76 -20.63
C TRP A 28 1.00 32.18 -21.93
N ASP A 29 1.84 33.20 -21.87
CA ASP A 29 2.71 33.60 -22.97
C ASP A 29 3.99 32.77 -22.89
N LEU A 30 4.14 31.80 -23.80
CA LEU A 30 5.25 30.86 -23.78
C LEU A 30 6.38 31.37 -24.68
N HIS A 31 7.43 31.92 -24.07
CA HIS A 31 8.66 32.28 -24.78
C HIS A 31 9.36 31.05 -25.37
N PRO A 32 10.23 31.21 -26.40
CA PRO A 32 10.96 30.10 -27.00
C PRO A 32 11.68 29.20 -25.99
N GLU A 33 12.34 29.78 -24.99
CA GLU A 33 13.01 29.03 -23.90
C GLU A 33 12.04 28.14 -23.11
N CYS A 34 10.82 28.65 -22.81
CA CYS A 34 9.78 27.85 -22.15
C CYS A 34 9.29 26.71 -23.06
N LEU A 35 9.17 26.95 -24.36
CA LEU A 35 8.76 25.93 -25.32
C LEU A 35 9.82 24.80 -25.42
N ASP A 36 11.10 25.15 -25.36
CA ASP A 36 12.18 24.18 -25.33
C ASP A 36 12.17 23.35 -24.04
N LEU A 37 11.91 23.98 -22.88
CA LEU A 37 11.71 23.27 -21.62
C LEU A 37 10.48 22.34 -21.64
N VAL A 38 9.39 22.74 -22.28
CA VAL A 38 8.22 21.87 -22.44
C VAL A 38 8.57 20.65 -23.29
N ARG A 39 9.31 20.83 -24.38
CA ARG A 39 9.77 19.73 -25.24
C ARG A 39 10.68 18.77 -24.47
N SER A 40 11.70 19.28 -23.78
CA SER A 40 12.62 18.44 -23.00
C SER A 40 11.89 17.70 -21.88
N SER A 41 10.99 18.37 -21.16
CA SER A 41 10.18 17.75 -20.11
C SER A 41 9.23 16.67 -20.65
N THR A 42 8.72 16.85 -21.87
CA THR A 42 7.87 15.85 -22.53
C THR A 42 8.66 14.59 -22.88
N LEU A 43 9.91 14.74 -23.34
CA LEU A 43 10.80 13.60 -23.59
C LEU A 43 11.10 12.85 -22.29
N ILE A 44 11.51 13.56 -21.24
CA ILE A 44 11.76 12.97 -19.92
C ILE A 44 10.52 12.22 -19.40
N ALA A 45 9.34 12.82 -19.51
CA ALA A 45 8.10 12.18 -19.08
C ALA A 45 7.77 10.92 -19.90
N SER A 46 8.03 10.95 -21.20
CA SER A 46 7.81 9.81 -22.09
C SER A 46 8.73 8.64 -21.74
N ASP A 47 10.01 8.93 -21.46
CA ASP A 47 10.99 7.94 -21.05
C ASP A 47 10.60 7.30 -19.72
N ILE A 48 10.22 8.10 -18.71
CA ILE A 48 9.76 7.60 -17.41
C ILE A 48 8.50 6.73 -17.56
N ILE A 49 7.55 7.12 -18.43
CA ILE A 49 6.35 6.32 -18.69
C ILE A 49 6.72 4.97 -19.33
N ALA A 50 7.68 4.96 -20.25
CA ALA A 50 8.12 3.75 -20.93
C ALA A 50 8.83 2.75 -19.99
N GLU A 51 9.48 3.23 -18.93
CA GLU A 51 10.14 2.40 -17.92
C GLU A 51 9.18 1.78 -16.89
N VAL A 52 7.93 2.24 -16.80
CA VAL A 52 6.96 1.74 -15.81
C VAL A 52 6.19 0.53 -16.36
N ASP A 53 6.42 -0.64 -15.77
CA ASP A 53 5.54 -1.79 -15.92
C ASP A 53 4.41 -1.76 -14.87
N LEU A 54 3.15 -1.76 -15.33
CA LEU A 54 1.97 -1.69 -14.50
C LEU A 54 1.00 -2.81 -14.85
N GLN A 55 0.76 -3.68 -13.87
CA GLN A 55 -0.30 -4.68 -13.94
C GLN A 55 -1.40 -4.39 -12.93
N VAL A 56 -2.66 -4.41 -13.40
CA VAL A 56 -3.84 -4.33 -12.53
C VAL A 56 -4.50 -5.71 -12.46
N LEU A 57 -4.34 -6.37 -11.32
CA LEU A 57 -4.90 -7.69 -11.07
C LEU A 57 -6.25 -7.59 -10.37
N TYR A 58 -7.26 -8.21 -10.95
CA TYR A 58 -8.58 -8.37 -10.35
C TYR A 58 -8.77 -9.80 -9.87
N HIS A 59 -8.91 -9.97 -8.56
CA HIS A 59 -9.15 -11.27 -7.94
C HIS A 59 -10.62 -11.38 -7.48
N SER A 60 -11.34 -12.36 -8.01
CA SER A 60 -12.77 -12.59 -7.72
C SER A 60 -13.11 -13.91 -7.05
N ASP A 61 -12.15 -14.81 -6.90
CA ASP A 61 -12.43 -16.17 -6.40
C ASP A 61 -12.89 -16.15 -4.95
N TYR A 62 -12.30 -15.25 -4.14
CA TYR A 62 -12.74 -15.02 -2.77
C TYR A 62 -12.51 -13.57 -2.32
N GLY A 63 -13.13 -13.24 -1.18
CA GLY A 63 -13.09 -11.92 -0.58
C GLY A 63 -12.63 -11.93 0.88
N LYS A 64 -12.59 -10.74 1.48
CA LYS A 64 -12.31 -10.56 2.92
C LYS A 64 -13.19 -11.44 3.84
N ASN A 65 -14.41 -11.77 3.39
CA ASN A 65 -15.35 -12.57 4.19
C ASN A 65 -14.85 -14.00 4.38
N PHE A 66 -14.32 -14.61 3.33
CA PHE A 66 -13.72 -15.95 3.39
C PHE A 66 -12.51 -15.95 4.34
N ILE A 67 -11.58 -15.00 4.16
CA ILE A 67 -10.37 -14.90 5.01
C ILE A 67 -10.74 -14.72 6.50
N LYS A 68 -11.79 -13.93 6.78
CA LYS A 68 -12.29 -13.74 8.14
C LYS A 68 -12.90 -15.01 8.75
N GLN A 69 -13.52 -15.89 7.97
CA GLN A 69 -14.00 -17.18 8.46
C GLN A 69 -12.83 -18.06 8.92
N CYS A 70 -11.65 -17.92 8.31
CA CYS A 70 -10.40 -18.54 8.75
C CYS A 70 -9.78 -17.87 10.00
N LYS A 71 -10.45 -16.87 10.60
CA LYS A 71 -9.97 -16.08 11.76
C LYS A 71 -8.63 -15.36 11.50
N ILE A 72 -8.40 -14.95 10.25
CA ILE A 72 -7.20 -14.23 9.82
C ILE A 72 -7.57 -12.81 9.38
N SER A 73 -6.68 -11.84 9.61
CA SER A 73 -6.83 -10.49 9.05
C SER A 73 -6.65 -10.54 7.52
N PRO A 74 -7.60 -9.99 6.73
CA PRO A 74 -7.44 -9.90 5.28
C PRO A 74 -6.17 -9.18 4.84
N ASP A 75 -5.75 -8.17 5.59
CA ASP A 75 -4.53 -7.40 5.32
C ASP A 75 -3.27 -8.23 5.55
N ALA A 76 -3.18 -8.86 6.72
CA ALA A 76 -2.07 -9.74 7.06
C ALA A 76 -1.97 -10.94 6.10
N PHE A 77 -3.11 -11.51 5.71
CA PHE A 77 -3.16 -12.59 4.73
C PHE A 77 -2.52 -12.17 3.40
N VAL A 78 -2.91 -11.02 2.86
CA VAL A 78 -2.36 -10.51 1.60
C VAL A 78 -0.87 -10.25 1.74
N GLN A 79 -0.43 -9.66 2.85
CA GLN A 79 0.99 -9.44 3.10
C GLN A 79 1.78 -10.75 3.13
N MET A 80 1.25 -11.81 3.78
CA MET A 80 1.91 -13.12 3.78
C MET A 80 1.92 -13.78 2.38
N VAL A 81 0.86 -13.61 1.60
CA VAL A 81 0.82 -14.07 0.19
C VAL A 81 1.85 -13.32 -0.66
N LEU A 82 2.03 -12.01 -0.45
CA LEU A 82 3.06 -11.22 -1.13
C LEU A 82 4.47 -11.73 -0.77
N GLN A 83 4.72 -12.03 0.52
CA GLN A 83 6.01 -12.60 0.94
C GLN A 83 6.28 -13.96 0.30
N LEU A 84 5.28 -14.85 0.27
CA LEU A 84 5.38 -16.15 -0.38
C LEU A 84 5.64 -16.01 -1.88
N THR A 85 4.91 -15.11 -2.55
CA THR A 85 5.02 -14.90 -4.00
C THR A 85 6.40 -14.38 -4.36
N TYR A 86 6.90 -13.39 -3.62
CA TYR A 86 8.24 -12.85 -3.86
C TYR A 86 9.33 -13.90 -3.60
N TYR A 87 9.23 -14.67 -2.51
CA TYR A 87 10.23 -15.70 -2.22
C TYR A 87 10.27 -16.79 -3.31
N ARG A 88 9.11 -17.19 -3.85
CA ARG A 88 9.04 -18.13 -4.98
C ARG A 88 9.67 -17.60 -6.26
N ASP A 89 9.53 -16.30 -6.51
CA ASP A 89 10.06 -15.64 -7.70
C ASP A 89 11.57 -15.35 -7.59
N ALA A 90 11.99 -14.72 -6.49
CA ALA A 90 13.36 -14.23 -6.28
C ALA A 90 14.28 -15.21 -5.54
N GLY A 91 13.76 -16.27 -4.92
CA GLY A 91 14.52 -17.25 -4.13
C GLY A 91 15.11 -16.72 -2.82
N CYS A 92 14.82 -15.47 -2.44
CA CYS A 92 15.31 -14.85 -1.20
C CYS A 92 14.27 -13.95 -0.54
N PHE A 93 14.45 -13.66 0.74
CA PHE A 93 13.69 -12.63 1.44
C PHE A 93 14.29 -11.25 1.15
N THR A 94 13.46 -10.21 1.15
CA THR A 94 13.91 -8.83 0.95
C THR A 94 13.21 -7.86 1.89
N LEU A 95 13.80 -6.68 2.11
CA LEU A 95 13.13 -5.61 2.82
C LEU A 95 11.82 -5.23 2.13
N THR A 96 10.73 -5.44 2.86
CA THR A 96 9.39 -5.03 2.44
C THR A 96 8.92 -3.87 3.30
N TYR A 97 8.55 -2.77 2.65
CA TYR A 97 7.88 -1.63 3.26
C TYR A 97 6.36 -1.82 3.20
N GLU A 98 5.67 -1.58 4.30
CA GLU A 98 4.23 -1.37 4.30
C GLU A 98 3.87 -0.07 5.03
N ALA A 99 3.05 0.75 4.37
CA ALA A 99 2.57 2.00 4.95
C ALA A 99 1.52 1.76 6.04
N ALA A 100 1.81 2.21 7.26
CA ALA A 100 0.82 2.28 8.35
C ALA A 100 0.46 3.73 8.68
N ILE A 101 -0.82 4.02 8.91
CA ILE A 101 -1.30 5.37 9.21
C ILE A 101 -1.07 5.73 10.69
N MET A 102 -0.56 6.93 10.98
CA MET A 102 -0.19 7.39 12.33
C MET A 102 -1.24 8.33 12.96
N ARG A 103 -2.52 8.16 12.61
CA ARG A 103 -3.60 9.13 12.93
C ARG A 103 -3.95 9.25 14.42
N LEU A 104 -3.37 8.40 15.29
CA LEU A 104 -3.50 8.54 16.74
C LEU A 104 -2.69 9.73 17.29
N PHE A 105 -1.73 10.23 16.52
CA PHE A 105 -0.87 11.35 16.91
C PHE A 105 -1.26 12.62 16.14
N ARG A 106 -1.12 13.77 16.80
CA ARG A 106 -1.24 15.08 16.16
C ARG A 106 -0.25 15.17 15.00
N GLU A 107 -0.72 15.60 13.84
CA GLU A 107 0.09 15.71 12.60
C GLU A 107 0.68 14.38 12.11
N GLY A 108 0.21 13.25 12.66
CA GLY A 108 0.66 11.92 12.29
C GLY A 108 0.40 11.61 10.82
N ARG A 109 1.48 11.34 10.08
CA ARG A 109 1.43 10.88 8.68
C ARG A 109 1.45 9.36 8.62
N THR A 110 2.61 8.77 8.33
CA THR A 110 2.77 7.33 8.16
C THR A 110 3.97 6.80 8.94
N GLY A 111 3.85 5.59 9.46
CA GLY A 111 4.93 4.74 9.94
C GLY A 111 5.22 3.63 8.92
N THR A 112 6.22 2.81 9.23
CA THR A 112 6.60 1.63 8.44
C THR A 112 6.27 0.38 9.24
N VAL A 113 5.48 -0.52 8.66
CA VAL A 113 5.43 -1.92 9.06
C VAL A 113 6.45 -2.67 8.21
N ARG A 114 7.20 -3.58 8.83
CA ARG A 114 8.13 -4.49 8.16
C ARG A 114 7.50 -5.90 8.15
N PRO A 115 6.85 -6.33 7.06
CA PRO A 115 6.18 -7.63 7.01
C PRO A 115 7.13 -8.82 7.11
N VAL A 116 8.39 -8.64 6.71
CA VAL A 116 9.43 -9.68 6.77
C VAL A 116 9.90 -9.84 8.22
N THR A 117 9.32 -10.84 8.86
CA THR A 117 9.55 -11.27 10.24
C THR A 117 9.94 -12.75 10.24
N ARG A 118 10.51 -13.25 11.35
CA ARG A 118 10.81 -14.67 11.49
C ARG A 118 9.56 -15.52 11.25
N GLU A 119 8.43 -15.12 11.81
CA GLU A 119 7.16 -15.82 11.64
C GLU A 119 6.69 -15.85 10.17
N SER A 120 6.88 -14.75 9.43
CA SER A 120 6.58 -14.74 7.99
C SER A 120 7.51 -15.66 7.20
N CYS A 121 8.80 -15.71 7.56
CA CYS A 121 9.76 -16.60 6.91
C CYS A 121 9.42 -18.07 7.19
N ASP A 122 9.09 -18.42 8.44
CA ASP A 122 8.66 -19.77 8.83
C ASP A 122 7.44 -20.21 8.01
N PHE A 123 6.44 -19.33 7.85
CA PHE A 123 5.30 -19.60 6.99
C PHE A 123 5.72 -19.83 5.54
N VAL A 124 6.46 -18.91 4.94
CA VAL A 124 6.88 -18.99 3.53
C VAL A 124 7.66 -20.28 3.25
N LEU A 125 8.65 -20.60 4.09
CA LEU A 125 9.45 -21.82 3.95
C LEU A 125 8.63 -23.09 4.18
N SER A 126 7.55 -23.02 4.97
CA SER A 126 6.70 -24.18 5.23
C SER A 126 5.78 -24.54 4.05
N VAL A 127 5.41 -23.58 3.20
CA VAL A 127 4.34 -23.79 2.20
C VAL A 127 4.75 -24.82 1.15
N ASP A 128 5.98 -24.74 0.64
CA ASP A 128 6.47 -25.62 -0.42
C ASP A 128 7.24 -26.85 0.09
N ASN A 129 7.37 -27.00 1.42
CA ASN A 129 7.97 -28.17 2.02
C ASN A 129 6.97 -29.35 2.05
N PRO A 130 7.28 -30.51 1.40
CA PRO A 130 6.37 -31.67 1.38
C PRO A 130 6.28 -32.40 2.71
N ASP A 131 7.29 -32.28 3.58
CA ASP A 131 7.37 -33.00 4.86
C ASP A 131 6.51 -32.34 5.95
N ILE A 132 6.07 -31.11 5.72
CA ILE A 132 5.23 -30.36 6.68
C ILE A 132 3.75 -30.61 6.36
N PRO A 133 2.94 -31.14 7.30
CA PRO A 133 1.52 -31.35 7.07
C PRO A 133 0.74 -30.04 6.88
N ALA A 134 -0.36 -30.09 6.13
CA ALA A 134 -1.22 -28.92 5.87
C ALA A 134 -1.70 -28.21 7.16
N LYS A 135 -1.94 -28.97 8.23
CA LYS A 135 -2.33 -28.43 9.54
C LYS A 135 -1.24 -27.53 10.14
N GLU A 136 0.03 -27.91 9.97
CA GLU A 136 1.16 -27.12 10.47
C GLU A 136 1.41 -25.88 9.60
N LYS A 137 1.31 -26.01 8.27
CA LYS A 137 1.35 -24.86 7.34
C LYS A 137 0.30 -23.79 7.72
N LEU A 138 -0.92 -24.24 8.04
CA LEU A 138 -1.99 -23.35 8.52
C LEU A 138 -1.62 -22.69 9.87
N ALA A 139 -0.99 -23.42 10.79
CA ALA A 139 -0.55 -22.86 12.07
C ALA A 139 0.54 -21.79 11.87
N PHE A 140 1.49 -22.00 10.96
CA PHE A 140 2.48 -20.99 10.59
C PHE A 140 1.83 -19.76 9.98
N LEU A 141 0.89 -19.93 9.04
CA LEU A 141 0.12 -18.82 8.46
C LEU A 141 -0.60 -17.99 9.53
N GLN A 142 -1.27 -18.67 10.47
CA GLN A 142 -1.99 -17.98 11.53
C GLN A 142 -1.04 -17.22 12.47
N ARG A 143 0.13 -17.80 12.77
CA ARG A 143 1.15 -17.16 13.61
C ARG A 143 1.75 -15.93 12.93
N SER A 144 2.12 -16.05 11.65
CA SER A 144 2.68 -14.94 10.87
C SER A 144 1.68 -13.80 10.71
N CYS A 145 0.40 -14.12 10.46
CA CYS A 145 -0.65 -13.12 10.38
C CYS A 145 -0.89 -12.40 11.72
N ARG A 146 -0.86 -13.13 12.85
CA ARG A 146 -0.97 -12.49 14.18
C ARG A 146 0.21 -11.56 14.45
N LYS A 147 1.44 -11.97 14.10
CA LYS A 147 2.63 -11.13 14.26
C LYS A 147 2.53 -9.85 13.43
N HIS A 148 2.09 -9.98 12.18
CA HIS A 148 1.86 -8.82 11.31
C HIS A 148 0.85 -7.84 11.90
N GLN A 149 -0.30 -8.32 12.39
CA GLN A 149 -1.28 -7.47 13.06
C GLN A 149 -0.73 -6.77 14.29
N GLU A 150 0.04 -7.48 15.12
CA GLU A 150 0.72 -6.92 16.29
C GLU A 150 1.68 -5.79 15.87
N SER A 151 2.49 -6.01 14.84
CA SER A 151 3.38 -5.01 14.26
C SER A 151 2.62 -3.77 13.76
N CYS A 152 1.50 -3.96 13.05
CA CYS A 152 0.63 -2.85 12.62
C CYS A 152 0.15 -2.02 13.82
N ILE A 153 -0.33 -2.67 14.89
CA ILE A 153 -0.79 -1.98 16.10
C ILE A 153 0.37 -1.24 16.77
N ASN A 154 1.51 -1.89 16.93
CA ASN A 154 2.70 -1.28 17.53
C ASN A 154 3.13 -0.03 16.76
N VAL A 155 3.20 -0.11 15.43
CA VAL A 155 3.55 1.04 14.59
C VAL A 155 2.51 2.15 14.74
N MET A 156 1.21 1.85 14.63
CA MET A 156 0.13 2.85 14.80
C MET A 156 0.15 3.52 16.18
N CYS A 157 0.64 2.84 17.21
CA CYS A 157 0.83 3.33 18.57
C CYS A 157 2.22 3.98 18.81
N GLY A 158 2.98 4.29 17.76
CA GLY A 158 4.25 5.01 17.88
C GLY A 158 5.45 4.15 18.29
N LYS A 159 5.31 2.82 18.28
CA LYS A 159 6.38 1.87 18.61
C LYS A 159 7.12 1.35 17.37
N GLY A 160 6.92 1.98 16.22
CA GLY A 160 7.65 1.69 14.99
C GLY A 160 9.06 2.27 15.02
N VAL A 161 10.01 1.56 14.43
CA VAL A 161 11.45 1.89 14.50
C VAL A 161 11.90 2.82 13.36
N ASP A 162 11.36 2.65 12.16
CA ASP A 162 11.87 3.32 10.95
C ASP A 162 11.88 4.85 11.02
N ARG A 163 10.81 5.47 11.53
CA ARG A 163 10.75 6.94 11.69
C ARG A 163 11.68 7.43 12.79
N HIS A 164 11.93 6.61 13.81
CA HIS A 164 12.88 6.93 14.87
C HIS A 164 14.33 6.86 14.34
N ILE A 165 14.69 5.81 13.60
CA ILE A 165 15.99 5.72 12.92
C ILE A 165 16.19 6.90 11.95
N PHE A 166 15.17 7.27 11.19
CA PHE A 166 15.25 8.43 10.31
C PHE A 166 15.49 9.74 11.08
N CYS A 167 14.87 9.93 12.24
CA CYS A 167 15.14 11.06 13.12
C CYS A 167 16.62 11.09 13.56
N LEU A 168 17.16 9.96 14.02
CA LEU A 168 18.57 9.82 14.39
C LEU A 168 19.50 10.15 13.22
N TYR A 169 19.14 9.72 12.01
CA TYR A 169 19.88 10.07 10.79
C TYR A 169 19.89 11.57 10.51
N VAL A 170 18.73 12.23 10.54
CA VAL A 170 18.66 13.69 10.34
C VAL A 170 19.50 14.44 11.38
N LEU A 171 19.41 14.03 12.65
CA LEU A 171 20.22 14.61 13.73
C LEU A 171 21.73 14.35 13.52
N SER A 172 22.12 13.15 13.09
CA SER A 172 23.52 12.82 12.81
C SER A 172 24.11 13.70 11.72
N LYS A 173 23.33 14.01 10.66
CA LYS A 173 23.76 14.92 9.59
C LYS A 173 23.85 16.36 10.06
N HIS A 174 22.93 16.79 10.92
CA HIS A 174 22.98 18.14 11.49
C HIS A 174 24.19 18.34 12.42
N LEU A 175 24.55 17.31 13.19
CA LEU A 175 25.65 17.34 14.15
C LEU A 175 27.01 16.91 13.56
N ASP A 176 27.06 16.61 12.25
CA ASP A 176 28.22 16.04 11.56
C ASP A 176 28.81 14.79 12.23
N VAL A 177 27.93 13.94 12.78
CA VAL A 177 28.31 12.67 13.42
C VAL A 177 28.16 11.54 12.41
N LYS A 178 29.26 10.83 12.14
CA LYS A 178 29.24 9.59 11.36
C LYS A 178 28.79 8.41 12.22
N SER A 179 27.88 7.61 11.69
CA SER A 179 27.39 6.40 12.34
C SER A 179 27.37 5.25 11.35
N PRO A 180 28.29 4.27 11.48
CA PRO A 180 28.29 3.08 10.62
C PRO A 180 26.95 2.34 10.65
N PHE A 181 26.31 2.29 11.83
CA PHE A 181 24.97 1.70 11.97
C PHE A 181 23.91 2.41 11.11
N LEU A 182 23.88 3.75 11.11
CA LEU A 182 22.89 4.49 10.31
C LEU A 182 23.17 4.38 8.81
N GLU A 183 24.44 4.31 8.42
CA GLU A 183 24.84 4.07 7.02
C GLU A 183 24.41 2.68 6.55
N GLU A 184 24.59 1.65 7.38
CA GLU A 184 24.19 0.28 7.08
C GLU A 184 22.67 0.14 7.00
N VAL A 185 21.94 0.53 8.05
CA VAL A 185 20.49 0.29 8.15
C VAL A 185 19.66 1.10 7.14
N LEU A 186 20.18 2.21 6.65
CA LEU A 186 19.54 3.05 5.63
C LEU A 186 20.05 2.78 4.22
N GLY A 187 21.15 2.04 4.08
CA GLY A 187 21.73 1.69 2.79
C GLY A 187 20.98 0.57 2.07
N GLU A 188 20.24 -0.28 2.79
CA GLU A 188 19.52 -1.40 2.20
C GLU A 188 18.21 -0.95 1.53
N PRO A 189 17.99 -1.26 0.23
CA PRO A 189 16.83 -0.78 -0.50
C PRO A 189 15.55 -1.55 -0.17
N TRP A 190 14.42 -0.84 -0.20
CA TRP A 190 13.07 -1.42 -0.11
C TRP A 190 12.66 -2.01 -1.47
N LYS A 191 13.03 -3.25 -1.77
CA LYS A 191 12.70 -3.89 -3.06
C LYS A 191 11.19 -4.10 -3.24
N LEU A 192 10.47 -4.28 -2.14
CA LEU A 192 9.00 -4.32 -2.12
C LEU A 192 8.43 -3.17 -1.30
N SER A 193 7.52 -2.41 -1.90
CA SER A 193 6.78 -1.33 -1.25
C SER A 193 5.29 -1.52 -1.43
N THR A 194 4.57 -1.60 -0.31
CA THR A 194 3.15 -1.98 -0.28
C THR A 194 2.31 -0.94 0.46
N SER A 195 1.05 -0.82 0.05
CA SER A 195 0.05 -0.07 0.81
C SER A 195 -1.35 -0.61 0.57
N GLN A 196 -2.17 -0.65 1.61
CA GLN A 196 -3.57 -0.99 1.51
C GLN A 196 -4.44 0.28 1.46
N LYS A 197 -5.31 0.38 0.44
CA LYS A 197 -6.27 1.49 0.33
C LYS A 197 -7.70 0.98 0.50
N LYS A 198 -8.23 1.04 1.74
CA LYS A 198 -9.63 0.71 2.05
C LYS A 198 -10.60 1.69 1.38
N GLN A 199 -11.12 1.32 0.20
CA GLN A 199 -12.22 2.02 -0.43
C GLN A 199 -13.56 1.39 -0.04
N LYS A 200 -14.54 2.23 0.34
CA LYS A 200 -15.95 1.83 0.42
C LYS A 200 -16.53 2.01 -0.97
N ARG A 201 -16.64 0.94 -1.76
CA ARG A 201 -17.48 0.96 -2.97
C ARG A 201 -18.94 0.75 -2.54
N GLY A 202 -19.86 1.55 -3.08
CA GLY A 202 -21.30 1.29 -2.95
C GLY A 202 -21.64 -0.11 -3.47
N ARG A 203 -22.72 -0.72 -2.96
CA ARG A 203 -23.17 -2.05 -3.39
C ARG A 203 -23.42 -2.04 -4.91
N GLN A 204 -22.51 -2.59 -5.70
CA GLN A 204 -22.83 -2.98 -7.08
C GLN A 204 -23.36 -4.41 -7.03
N LYS A 205 -24.62 -4.61 -7.44
CA LYS A 205 -25.16 -5.93 -7.75
C LYS A 205 -24.51 -6.38 -9.06
N GLN A 206 -23.80 -7.50 -9.04
CA GLN A 206 -23.53 -8.25 -10.29
C GLN A 206 -24.86 -8.84 -10.80
N SER A 207 -24.94 -9.07 -12.11
CA SER A 207 -26.10 -9.63 -12.82
C SER A 207 -26.65 -10.93 -12.19
N ASP A 208 -25.81 -11.66 -11.46
CA ASP A 208 -26.13 -12.99 -10.91
C ASP A 208 -26.63 -12.95 -9.46
N GLY A 209 -26.96 -11.76 -8.92
CA GLY A 209 -27.54 -11.62 -7.58
C GLY A 209 -26.59 -11.91 -6.40
N LYS A 210 -25.37 -12.38 -6.64
CA LYS A 210 -24.34 -12.57 -5.61
C LYS A 210 -23.76 -11.22 -5.17
N VAL A 211 -23.89 -10.91 -3.89
CA VAL A 211 -23.20 -9.77 -3.25
C VAL A 211 -21.82 -10.24 -2.80
N THR A 212 -20.82 -10.18 -3.66
CA THR A 212 -19.42 -10.31 -3.24
C THR A 212 -18.94 -8.96 -2.72
N SER A 213 -18.55 -8.89 -1.43
CA SER A 213 -17.79 -7.73 -0.97
C SER A 213 -16.41 -7.78 -1.62
N LEU A 214 -16.20 -6.99 -2.66
CA LEU A 214 -14.92 -6.93 -3.37
C LEU A 214 -13.77 -6.59 -2.43
N PHE A 215 -12.62 -7.18 -2.74
CA PHE A 215 -11.39 -6.96 -2.03
C PHE A 215 -10.96 -5.49 -2.11
N VAL A 216 -10.38 -5.04 -1.01
CA VAL A 216 -9.76 -3.72 -0.89
C VAL A 216 -8.45 -3.75 -1.68
N GLY A 217 -8.26 -2.84 -2.63
CA GLY A 217 -7.05 -2.78 -3.45
C GLY A 217 -5.79 -2.68 -2.57
N THR A 218 -4.87 -3.63 -2.76
CA THR A 218 -3.49 -3.53 -2.27
C THR A 218 -2.66 -3.03 -3.43
N ARG A 219 -1.98 -1.90 -3.24
CA ARG A 219 -1.01 -1.41 -4.22
C ARG A 219 0.34 -2.01 -3.85
N LEU A 220 0.88 -2.80 -4.75
CA LEU A 220 2.25 -3.27 -4.72
C LEU A 220 3.06 -2.42 -5.70
N VAL A 221 4.21 -1.94 -5.25
CA VAL A 221 5.24 -1.35 -6.09
C VAL A 221 6.49 -2.20 -5.84
N ILE A 222 6.96 -2.85 -6.89
CA ILE A 222 8.25 -3.55 -6.90
C ILE A 222 9.22 -2.61 -7.61
N SER A 223 10.32 -2.25 -6.97
CA SER A 223 11.39 -1.55 -7.69
C SER A 223 12.08 -2.58 -8.57
N GLY A 224 12.10 -2.36 -9.89
CA GLY A 224 12.89 -3.16 -10.83
C GLY A 224 14.36 -3.21 -10.42
N PHE A 225 15.00 -4.34 -10.70
CA PHE A 225 16.38 -4.67 -10.37
C PHE A 225 17.39 -3.67 -10.92
#